data_AF-A0A928XQG1-F1
#
_entry.id   AF-A0A928XQG1-F1
#
_cell.length_a   1.000
_cell.length_b   1.000
_cell.length_c   1.000
_cell.angle_alpha   90.00
_cell.angle_beta   90.00
_cell.angle_gamma   90.00
#
_symmetry.space_group_name_H-M   'P 1'
#
loop_
_entity.id
_entity.type
_entity.pdbx_description
1 polymer ?
#
loop_
_entity_poly.entity_id
_entity_poly.type
_entity_poly.pdbx_seq_one_letter_code
_entity_poly.pdbx_strand_id
1 'polypeptide(L)'
;MNALSSVSDHELRERLSAAVSSERSACANVIFHLAELDRRKLYLDDACSSLFAYCTERLGYSEDSATKRVRVARLAQQFPQVLDDLASGELHLTGLFLLSGHLTDDNAEQLLAEARGKSKRQLEELLARWFPRPAVPPTITPVTPEPVQGQLSTWSGAGTPAPPPAQAPRPRVEPLSPESVRVEFSAHAAFRDKLEQARALLSHTVPSGDLATILERALDLLIERETKRRAGAGKPRKRRETKPGSRHVPVEVQRAVRERDGDQCTFTDAEGRRCSATRFLTIEHIDPFAKGGPTTVDNCCLLCRPHNAHRARQVFGEDHIQNEISEARARRRQSTPPAPPAPTPAPEGGVSEKVLGALVRMGFKRADARRAVEQARLCEVEPLLEPMLRATLAILTP
;
A
#
# COMPACT_ATOMS: atom_id res chain seq x y z
N MET A 1 -0.57 -45.20 4.98
CA MET A 1 0.66 -44.69 5.62
C MET A 1 1.30 -45.85 6.34
N ASN A 2 2.52 -46.26 5.96
CA ASN A 2 3.26 -47.29 6.70
C ASN A 2 3.46 -46.82 8.14
N ALA A 3 3.34 -47.74 9.10
CA ALA A 3 3.57 -47.42 10.50
C ALA A 3 5.02 -46.96 10.68
N LEU A 4 5.21 -45.66 10.95
CA LEU A 4 6.54 -45.08 11.20
C LEU A 4 7.21 -45.66 12.46
N SER A 5 6.46 -46.41 13.27
CA SER A 5 6.91 -47.06 14.49
C SER A 5 7.93 -48.19 14.28
N SER A 6 8.10 -48.71 13.06
CA SER A 6 9.10 -49.74 12.74
C SER A 6 10.36 -49.22 12.05
N VAL A 7 10.47 -47.90 11.84
CA VAL A 7 11.57 -47.27 11.11
C VAL A 7 12.69 -46.89 12.08
N SER A 8 13.95 -47.13 11.70
CA SER A 8 15.10 -46.72 12.52
C SER A 8 15.27 -45.19 12.55
N ASP A 9 15.92 -44.65 13.59
CA ASP A 9 16.21 -43.21 13.70
C ASP A 9 16.97 -42.65 12.49
N HIS A 10 17.93 -43.43 11.94
CA HIS A 10 18.69 -43.03 10.76
C HIS A 10 17.78 -42.92 9.53
N GLU A 11 17.01 -43.97 9.28
CA GLU A 11 16.08 -44.03 8.15
C GLU A 11 14.98 -42.97 8.26
N LEU A 12 14.52 -42.66 9.48
CA LEU A 12 13.55 -41.58 9.71
C LEU A 12 14.13 -40.21 9.33
N ARG A 13 15.39 -39.92 9.69
CA ARG A 13 16.06 -38.65 9.32
C ARG A 13 16.27 -38.55 7.81
N GLU A 14 16.66 -39.62 7.13
CA GLU A 14 16.79 -39.64 5.67
C GLU A 14 15.44 -39.43 4.97
N ARG A 15 14.39 -40.13 5.42
CA ARG A 15 13.03 -39.96 4.88
C ARG A 15 12.51 -38.54 5.08
N LEU A 16 12.77 -37.92 6.24
CA LEU A 16 12.40 -36.53 6.50
C LEU A 16 13.16 -35.57 5.58
N SER A 17 14.47 -35.76 5.40
CA SER A 17 15.29 -34.94 4.49
C SER A 17 14.79 -35.03 3.04
N ALA A 18 14.46 -36.24 2.57
CA ALA A 18 13.89 -36.45 1.25
C ALA A 18 12.50 -35.80 1.10
N ALA A 19 11.65 -35.90 2.12
CA ALA A 19 10.33 -35.27 2.12
C ALA A 19 10.43 -33.73 2.04
N VAL A 20 11.34 -33.12 2.80
CA VAL A 20 11.59 -31.66 2.76
C VAL A 20 12.13 -31.24 1.38
N SER A 21 13.02 -32.02 0.78
CA SER A 21 13.54 -31.74 -0.56
C SER A 21 12.44 -31.81 -1.64
N SER A 22 11.52 -32.77 -1.49
CA SER A 22 10.33 -32.89 -2.34
C SER A 22 9.37 -31.70 -2.15
N GLU A 23 9.14 -31.27 -0.90
CA GLU A 23 8.32 -30.10 -0.59
C GLU A 23 8.87 -28.82 -1.25
N ARG A 24 10.18 -28.61 -1.16
CA ARG A 24 10.86 -27.45 -1.78
C ARG A 24 10.72 -27.46 -3.29
N SER A 25 10.98 -28.60 -3.92
CA SER A 25 10.81 -28.80 -5.37
C SER A 25 9.36 -28.54 -5.81
N ALA A 26 8.39 -29.05 -5.05
CA ALA A 26 6.96 -28.80 -5.31
C ALA A 26 6.61 -27.31 -5.16
N CYS A 27 7.16 -26.63 -4.14
CA CYS A 27 6.97 -25.20 -3.94
C CYS A 27 7.53 -24.40 -5.12
N ALA A 28 8.74 -24.70 -5.59
CA ALA A 28 9.34 -24.07 -6.76
C ALA A 28 8.49 -24.29 -8.02
N ASN A 29 7.96 -25.50 -8.22
CA ASN A 29 7.07 -25.79 -9.36
C ASN A 29 5.77 -24.97 -9.30
N VAL A 30 5.17 -24.79 -8.12
CA VAL A 30 4.02 -23.89 -7.95
C VAL A 30 4.38 -22.45 -8.32
N ILE A 31 5.52 -21.94 -7.85
CA ILE A 31 5.97 -20.58 -8.19
C ILE A 31 6.20 -20.44 -9.70
N PHE A 32 6.80 -21.43 -10.35
CA PHE A 32 7.01 -21.44 -11.79
C PHE A 32 5.68 -21.34 -12.57
N HIS A 33 4.68 -22.13 -12.19
CA HIS A 33 3.36 -22.04 -12.82
C HIS A 33 2.65 -20.72 -12.52
N LEU A 34 2.73 -20.21 -11.29
CA LEU A 34 2.15 -18.90 -10.95
C LEU A 34 2.83 -17.76 -11.72
N ALA A 35 4.14 -17.85 -11.96
CA ALA A 35 4.88 -16.87 -12.74
C ALA A 35 4.36 -16.83 -14.19
N GLU A 36 4.16 -17.99 -14.79
CA GLU A 36 3.62 -18.08 -16.16
C GLU A 36 2.14 -17.66 -16.24
N LEU A 37 1.35 -18.02 -15.23
CA LEU A 37 -0.05 -17.62 -15.11
C LEU A 37 -0.18 -16.09 -15.00
N ASP A 38 0.67 -15.44 -14.19
CA ASP A 38 0.70 -13.97 -14.06
C ASP A 38 1.18 -13.29 -15.34
N ARG A 39 2.20 -13.85 -16.02
CA ARG A 39 2.72 -13.34 -17.30
C ARG A 39 1.65 -13.33 -18.38
N ARG A 40 0.88 -14.42 -18.48
CA ARG A 40 -0.24 -14.56 -19.44
C ARG A 40 -1.55 -13.93 -18.94
N LYS A 41 -1.64 -13.58 -17.65
CA LYS A 41 -2.82 -13.05 -16.96
C LYS A 41 -4.06 -13.96 -17.05
N LEU A 42 -3.87 -15.28 -17.06
CA LEU A 42 -4.97 -16.25 -17.23
C LEU A 42 -6.02 -16.17 -16.11
N TYR A 43 -5.62 -15.68 -14.93
CA TYR A 43 -6.54 -15.43 -13.81
C TYR A 43 -7.69 -14.47 -14.16
N LEU A 44 -7.55 -13.65 -15.21
CA LEU A 44 -8.60 -12.74 -15.67
C LEU A 44 -9.77 -13.51 -16.27
N ASP A 45 -9.50 -14.60 -17.01
CA ASP A 45 -10.52 -15.48 -17.58
C ASP A 45 -11.26 -16.25 -16.47
N ASP A 46 -10.61 -16.53 -15.34
CA ASP A 46 -11.19 -17.16 -14.14
C ASP A 46 -11.96 -16.18 -13.21
N ALA A 47 -12.34 -15.01 -13.74
CA ALA A 47 -13.03 -13.93 -13.04
C ALA A 47 -12.28 -13.35 -11.81
N CYS A 48 -10.97 -13.57 -11.69
CA CYS A 48 -10.17 -12.98 -10.63
C CYS A 48 -9.58 -11.64 -11.07
N SER A 49 -9.69 -10.60 -10.25
CA SER A 49 -9.17 -9.26 -10.57
C SER A 49 -7.64 -9.16 -10.50
N SER A 50 -6.96 -10.15 -9.90
CA SER A 50 -5.51 -10.21 -9.77
C SER A 50 -5.04 -11.64 -9.49
N LEU A 51 -3.75 -11.90 -9.68
CA LEU A 51 -3.14 -13.17 -9.26
C LEU A 51 -3.33 -13.45 -7.77
N PHE A 52 -3.34 -12.40 -6.92
CA PHE A 52 -3.61 -12.55 -5.49
C PHE A 52 -5.02 -13.11 -5.25
N ALA A 53 -6.03 -12.50 -5.89
CA ALA A 53 -7.41 -12.97 -5.80
C ALA A 53 -7.54 -14.41 -6.31
N TYR A 54 -6.83 -14.77 -7.38
CA TYR A 54 -6.78 -16.15 -7.87
C TYR A 54 -6.20 -17.12 -6.84
N CYS A 55 -5.06 -16.78 -6.23
CA CYS A 55 -4.44 -17.60 -5.20
C CYS A 55 -5.36 -17.82 -3.98
N THR A 56 -6.09 -16.80 -3.54
CA THR A 56 -6.97 -16.89 -2.36
C THR A 56 -8.31 -17.55 -2.69
N GLU A 57 -8.93 -17.21 -3.81
CA GLU A 57 -10.30 -17.63 -4.16
C GLU A 57 -10.35 -18.96 -4.93
N ARG A 58 -9.30 -19.30 -5.69
CA ARG A 58 -9.25 -20.53 -6.53
C ARG A 58 -8.33 -21.60 -5.97
N LEU A 59 -7.16 -21.20 -5.46
CA LEU A 59 -6.15 -22.15 -4.96
C LEU A 59 -6.24 -22.38 -3.44
N GLY A 60 -7.11 -21.65 -2.73
CA GLY A 60 -7.33 -21.83 -1.29
C GLY A 60 -6.15 -21.38 -0.41
N TYR A 61 -5.26 -20.53 -0.91
CA TYR A 61 -4.18 -19.99 -0.09
C TYR A 61 -4.69 -18.93 0.89
N SER A 62 -4.11 -18.90 2.09
CA SER A 62 -4.26 -17.75 2.98
C SER A 62 -3.64 -16.49 2.38
N GLU A 63 -4.08 -15.31 2.81
CA GLU A 63 -3.59 -14.03 2.28
C GLU A 63 -2.06 -13.87 2.39
N ASP A 64 -1.46 -14.26 3.52
CA ASP A 64 -0.01 -14.21 3.73
C ASP A 64 0.73 -15.16 2.77
N SER A 65 0.20 -16.38 2.61
CA SER A 65 0.75 -17.37 1.68
C SER A 65 0.66 -16.91 0.23
N ALA A 66 -0.50 -16.37 -0.17
CA ALA A 66 -0.74 -15.82 -1.50
C ALA A 66 0.17 -14.63 -1.78
N THR A 67 0.32 -13.70 -0.83
CA THR A 67 1.19 -12.52 -0.97
C THR A 67 2.64 -12.90 -1.26
N LYS A 68 3.19 -13.86 -0.50
CA LYS A 68 4.56 -14.34 -0.72
C LYS A 68 4.72 -14.98 -2.09
N ARG A 69 3.81 -15.90 -2.44
CA ARG A 69 3.83 -16.62 -3.72
C ARG A 69 3.71 -15.68 -4.91
N VAL A 70 2.77 -14.73 -4.89
CA VAL A 70 2.59 -13.75 -5.96
C VAL A 70 3.86 -12.92 -6.15
N ARG A 71 4.46 -12.47 -5.05
CA ARG A 71 5.66 -11.64 -5.13
C ARG A 71 6.88 -12.41 -5.63
N VAL A 72 7.06 -13.64 -5.16
CA VAL A 72 8.16 -14.51 -5.62
C VAL A 72 7.95 -15.00 -7.04
N ALA A 73 6.71 -15.26 -7.47
CA ALA A 73 6.39 -15.58 -8.86
C ALA A 73 6.76 -14.43 -9.82
N ARG A 74 6.50 -13.18 -9.42
CA ARG A 74 6.94 -12.00 -10.18
C ARG A 74 8.45 -11.81 -10.15
N LEU A 75 9.09 -12.12 -9.03
CA LEU A 75 10.55 -12.13 -8.94
C LEU A 75 11.15 -13.16 -9.90
N ALA A 76 10.58 -14.37 -9.97
CA ALA A 76 11.03 -15.44 -10.86
C ALA A 76 10.88 -15.10 -12.35
N GLN A 77 9.92 -14.25 -12.72
CA GLN A 77 9.83 -13.71 -14.10
C GLN A 77 11.02 -12.82 -14.45
N GLN A 78 11.64 -12.14 -13.47
CA GLN A 78 12.80 -11.28 -13.67
C GLN A 78 14.11 -12.03 -13.50
N PHE A 79 14.20 -12.90 -12.49
CA PHE A 79 15.40 -13.66 -12.14
C PHE A 79 15.07 -15.16 -12.04
N PRO A 80 15.09 -15.92 -13.16
CA PRO A 80 14.68 -17.33 -13.16
C PRO A 80 15.46 -18.23 -12.20
N GLN A 81 16.72 -17.90 -11.90
CA GLN A 81 17.60 -18.64 -10.98
C GLN A 81 17.02 -18.80 -9.56
N VAL A 82 16.09 -17.93 -9.14
CA VAL A 82 15.46 -18.03 -7.82
C VAL A 82 14.60 -19.29 -7.66
N LEU A 83 14.19 -19.92 -8.77
CA LEU A 83 13.46 -21.19 -8.76
C LEU A 83 14.38 -22.35 -8.36
N ASP A 84 15.62 -22.35 -8.87
CA ASP A 84 16.63 -23.34 -8.52
C ASP A 84 17.11 -23.16 -7.08
N ASP A 85 17.31 -21.91 -6.65
CA ASP A 85 17.63 -21.59 -5.25
C ASP A 85 16.50 -22.06 -4.30
N LEU A 86 15.24 -21.98 -4.73
CA LEU A 86 14.07 -22.45 -3.95
C LEU A 86 13.96 -23.97 -3.94
N ALA A 87 14.18 -24.63 -5.09
CA ALA A 87 14.10 -26.09 -5.22
C ALA A 87 15.20 -26.81 -4.45
N SER A 88 16.44 -26.32 -4.54
CA SER A 88 17.59 -26.79 -3.75
C SER A 88 17.45 -26.46 -2.25
N GLY A 89 16.71 -25.40 -1.93
CA GLY A 89 16.55 -24.88 -0.58
C GLY A 89 17.72 -24.04 -0.09
N GLU A 90 18.58 -23.59 -1.00
CA GLU A 90 19.56 -22.54 -0.71
C GLU A 90 18.87 -21.23 -0.32
N LEU A 91 17.68 -20.96 -0.85
CA LEU A 91 16.81 -19.87 -0.43
C LEU A 91 15.40 -20.39 -0.13
N HIS A 92 14.82 -19.93 0.98
CA HIS A 92 13.44 -20.26 1.33
C HIS A 92 12.45 -19.19 0.82
N LEU A 93 11.17 -19.55 0.61
CA LEU A 93 10.13 -18.66 0.05
C LEU A 93 10.03 -17.30 0.75
N THR A 94 10.08 -17.27 2.09
CA THR A 94 10.04 -16.02 2.88
C THR A 94 11.27 -15.14 2.62
N GLY A 95 12.41 -15.73 2.28
CA GLY A 95 13.67 -15.03 2.04
C GLY A 95 13.62 -14.35 0.69
N LEU A 96 13.20 -15.07 -0.35
CA LEU A 96 12.91 -14.50 -1.67
C LEU A 96 11.86 -13.38 -1.60
N PHE A 97 10.82 -13.54 -0.77
CA PHE A 97 9.85 -12.48 -0.53
C PHE A 97 10.49 -11.21 0.06
N LEU A 98 11.40 -11.33 1.03
CA LEU A 98 12.12 -10.17 1.59
C LEU A 98 13.05 -9.53 0.55
N LEU A 99 13.82 -10.34 -0.18
CA LEU A 99 14.78 -9.87 -1.19
C LEU A 99 14.09 -9.20 -2.38
N SER A 100 12.87 -9.60 -2.73
CA SER A 100 12.13 -9.05 -3.88
C SER A 100 11.86 -7.54 -3.84
N GLY A 101 12.01 -6.88 -2.68
CA GLY A 101 11.94 -5.42 -2.56
C GLY A 101 13.24 -4.68 -2.86
N HIS A 102 14.34 -5.41 -3.03
CA HIS A 102 15.70 -4.91 -3.04
C HIS A 102 16.52 -5.37 -4.25
N LEU A 103 16.09 -6.47 -4.90
CA LEU A 103 16.72 -7.01 -6.10
C LEU A 103 16.45 -6.10 -7.31
N THR A 104 17.51 -5.84 -8.06
CA THR A 104 17.58 -5.08 -9.31
C THR A 104 18.54 -5.79 -10.24
N ASP A 105 18.48 -5.52 -11.54
CA ASP A 105 19.35 -6.17 -12.53
C ASP A 105 20.85 -6.01 -12.19
N ASP A 106 21.23 -4.87 -11.60
CA ASP A 106 22.62 -4.54 -11.26
C ASP A 106 23.14 -5.29 -10.01
N ASN A 107 22.26 -5.66 -9.08
CA ASN A 107 22.67 -6.23 -7.78
C ASN A 107 22.22 -7.68 -7.55
N ALA A 108 21.43 -8.24 -8.46
CA ALA A 108 20.76 -9.52 -8.23
C ALA A 108 21.74 -10.68 -8.01
N GLU A 109 22.76 -10.79 -8.86
CA GLU A 109 23.75 -11.87 -8.78
C GLU A 109 24.47 -11.87 -7.42
N GLN A 110 25.03 -10.73 -7.03
CA GLN A 110 25.79 -10.62 -5.79
C GLN A 110 24.90 -10.80 -4.55
N LEU A 111 23.74 -10.13 -4.51
CA LEU A 111 22.86 -10.19 -3.35
C LEU A 111 22.26 -11.60 -3.16
N LEU A 112 21.93 -12.31 -4.25
CA LEU A 112 21.46 -13.69 -4.17
C LEU A 112 22.57 -14.65 -3.71
N ALA A 113 23.78 -14.51 -4.24
CA ALA A 113 24.93 -15.30 -3.81
C ALA A 113 25.21 -15.14 -2.31
N GLU A 114 25.18 -13.90 -1.80
CA GLU A 114 25.34 -13.64 -0.36
C GLU A 114 24.15 -14.13 0.47
N ALA A 115 22.94 -14.21 -0.11
CA ALA A 115 21.74 -14.62 0.60
C ALA A 115 21.63 -16.14 0.83
N ARG A 116 22.25 -16.97 -0.02
CA ARG A 116 22.15 -18.43 0.03
C ARG A 116 22.54 -18.99 1.40
N GLY A 117 21.75 -19.93 1.90
CA GLY A 117 21.94 -20.61 3.19
C GLY A 117 21.62 -19.77 4.43
N LYS A 118 21.17 -18.50 4.27
CA LYS A 118 20.84 -17.64 5.42
C LYS A 118 19.42 -17.87 5.92
N SER A 119 19.27 -17.84 7.24
CA SER A 119 17.96 -17.73 7.89
C SER A 119 17.32 -16.36 7.62
N LYS A 120 16.00 -16.26 7.82
CA LYS A 120 15.27 -14.98 7.75
C LYS A 120 15.97 -13.83 8.51
N ARG A 121 16.41 -14.07 9.75
CA ARG A 121 17.08 -13.06 10.59
C ARG A 121 18.39 -12.59 9.96
N GLN A 122 19.18 -13.53 9.43
CA GLN A 122 20.44 -13.21 8.76
C GLN A 122 20.21 -12.50 7.42
N LEU A 123 19.11 -12.78 6.72
CA LEU A 123 18.71 -12.02 5.52
C LEU A 123 18.30 -10.59 5.86
N GLU A 124 17.59 -10.37 6.97
CA GLU A 124 17.27 -9.03 7.45
C GLU A 124 18.54 -8.23 7.80
N GLU A 125 19.52 -8.86 8.47
CA GLU A 125 20.84 -8.27 8.75
C GLU A 125 21.64 -7.97 7.47
N LEU A 126 21.60 -8.88 6.49
CA LEU A 126 22.23 -8.70 5.19
C LEU A 126 21.62 -7.49 4.46
N LEU A 127 20.30 -7.41 4.41
CA LEU A 127 19.57 -6.31 3.79
C LEU A 127 19.82 -4.99 4.51
N ALA A 128 19.90 -4.98 5.84
CA ALA A 128 20.24 -3.78 6.61
C ALA A 128 21.65 -3.26 6.30
N ARG A 129 22.59 -4.15 5.99
CA ARG A 129 23.96 -3.79 5.59
C ARG A 129 24.02 -3.22 4.17
N TRP A 130 23.32 -3.84 3.24
CA TRP A 130 23.25 -3.40 1.84
C TRP A 130 22.44 -2.11 1.66
N PHE A 131 21.38 -1.95 2.45
CA PHE A 131 20.45 -0.82 2.38
C PHE A 131 20.34 -0.15 3.75
N PRO A 132 21.41 0.51 4.24
CA PRO A 132 21.41 1.15 5.54
C PRO A 132 20.35 2.25 5.58
N ARG A 133 19.50 2.20 6.60
CA ARG A 133 18.54 3.28 6.85
C ARG A 133 19.22 4.37 7.66
N PRO A 134 18.96 5.65 7.37
CA PRO A 134 19.49 6.74 8.19
C PRO A 134 19.01 6.56 9.63
N ALA A 135 19.91 6.85 10.58
CA ALA A 135 19.56 6.79 12.00
C ALA A 135 18.34 7.67 12.25
N VAL A 136 17.26 7.07 12.78
CA VAL A 136 16.11 7.85 13.26
C VAL A 136 16.60 8.61 14.49
N PRO A 137 16.59 9.95 14.48
CA PRO A 137 17.04 10.71 15.65
C PRO A 137 16.21 10.32 16.87
N PRO A 138 16.82 10.17 18.05
CA PRO A 138 16.12 9.82 19.27
C PRO A 138 15.05 10.89 19.52
N THR A 139 13.79 10.51 19.32
CA THR A 139 12.65 11.37 19.57
C THR A 139 12.16 11.05 20.97
N ILE A 140 12.43 11.93 21.93
CA ILE A 140 11.87 11.83 23.28
C ILE A 140 10.45 12.36 23.21
N THR A 141 9.49 11.46 22.99
CA THR A 141 8.09 11.75 23.33
C THR A 141 7.96 11.68 24.85
N PRO A 142 7.54 12.75 25.53
CA PRO A 142 7.29 12.69 26.96
C PRO A 142 6.21 11.65 27.24
N VAL A 143 6.57 10.61 27.99
CA VAL A 143 5.59 9.71 28.60
C VAL A 143 5.00 10.51 29.75
N THR A 144 3.78 11.02 29.58
CA THR A 144 3.00 11.48 30.73
C THR A 144 2.76 10.28 31.63
N PRO A 145 3.31 10.22 32.86
CA PRO A 145 2.97 9.15 33.78
C PRO A 145 1.51 9.32 34.16
N GLU A 146 0.65 8.40 33.73
CA GLU A 146 -0.60 8.21 34.47
C GLU A 146 -0.25 7.75 35.89
N PRO A 147 -0.93 8.27 36.93
CA PRO A 147 -0.74 7.79 38.27
C PRO A 147 -1.23 6.34 38.36
N VAL A 148 -0.27 5.41 38.33
CA VAL A 148 -0.53 3.99 38.63
C VAL A 148 -0.79 3.88 40.13
N GLN A 149 -2.07 3.85 40.51
CA GLN A 149 -2.45 3.28 41.80
C GLN A 149 -2.25 1.77 41.73
N GLY A 150 -1.37 1.27 42.60
CA GLY A 150 -0.67 0.02 42.42
C GLY A 150 -1.47 -1.24 42.74
N GLN A 151 -0.97 -2.34 42.19
CA GLN A 151 -0.88 -3.60 42.92
C GLN A 151 0.42 -4.31 42.52
N LEU A 152 1.30 -4.42 43.50
CA LEU A 152 2.57 -5.14 43.42
C LEU A 152 2.29 -6.64 43.25
N SER A 153 2.81 -7.20 42.16
CA SER A 153 3.24 -8.60 42.12
C SER A 153 4.66 -8.62 41.58
N THR A 154 5.58 -8.70 42.54
CA THR A 154 7.01 -8.99 42.36
C THR A 154 7.21 -10.27 41.55
N TRP A 155 7.98 -10.19 40.47
CA TRP A 155 9.00 -11.19 40.14
C TRP A 155 10.11 -10.55 39.30
N SER A 156 11.33 -10.65 39.84
CA SER A 156 12.59 -10.28 39.21
C SER A 156 13.17 -11.48 38.47
N GLY A 157 13.67 -11.28 37.25
CA GLY A 157 14.51 -12.29 36.62
C GLY A 157 14.72 -12.12 35.12
N ALA A 158 15.93 -11.66 34.77
CA ALA A 158 16.66 -11.92 33.52
C ALA A 158 16.16 -11.31 32.18
N GLY A 159 16.86 -10.26 31.76
CA GLY A 159 17.33 -9.99 30.40
C GLY A 159 16.45 -10.41 29.22
N THR A 160 15.63 -9.48 28.72
CA THR A 160 15.08 -9.53 27.36
C THR A 160 15.63 -8.33 26.58
N PRO A 161 16.30 -8.51 25.43
CA PRO A 161 16.64 -7.38 24.58
C PRO A 161 15.35 -6.78 24.02
N ALA A 162 15.25 -5.45 24.11
CA ALA A 162 14.10 -4.68 23.68
C ALA A 162 13.73 -4.99 22.21
N PRO A 163 12.43 -5.12 21.88
CA PRO A 163 12.00 -5.36 20.51
C PRO A 163 12.40 -4.17 19.63
N PRO A 164 12.71 -4.40 18.33
CA PRO A 164 12.99 -3.31 17.40
C PRO A 164 11.76 -2.40 17.28
N PRO A 165 11.93 -1.10 16.96
CA PRO A 165 10.81 -0.19 16.80
C PRO A 165 9.89 -0.77 15.72
N ALA A 166 8.69 -1.14 16.15
CA ALA A 166 7.65 -1.65 15.28
C ALA A 166 7.46 -0.66 14.13
N GLN A 167 7.47 -1.16 12.90
CA GLN A 167 6.83 -0.45 11.79
C GLN A 167 5.47 0.04 12.31
N ALA A 168 5.15 1.33 12.15
CA ALA A 168 3.89 1.90 12.62
C ALA A 168 2.78 0.89 12.31
N PRO A 169 2.09 0.35 13.34
CA PRO A 169 1.22 -0.80 13.15
C PRO A 169 0.21 -0.44 12.08
N ARG A 170 0.25 -1.22 10.99
CA ARG A 170 -0.72 -1.07 9.90
C ARG A 170 -2.11 -1.24 10.49
N PRO A 171 -3.12 -0.51 9.99
CA PRO A 171 -4.49 -0.74 10.42
C PRO A 171 -4.83 -2.23 10.26
N ARG A 172 -5.20 -2.90 11.35
CA ARG A 172 -5.60 -4.31 11.38
C ARG A 172 -7.10 -4.39 11.58
N VAL A 173 -7.73 -5.21 10.76
CA VAL A 173 -9.16 -5.55 10.83
C VAL A 173 -9.21 -7.07 10.94
N GLU A 174 -9.39 -7.59 12.15
CA GLU A 174 -9.28 -9.02 12.47
C GLU A 174 -10.64 -9.55 12.95
N PRO A 175 -11.26 -10.53 12.26
CA PRO A 175 -12.49 -11.15 12.73
C PRO A 175 -12.26 -11.84 14.09
N LEU A 176 -13.07 -11.51 15.09
CA LEU A 176 -13.06 -12.17 16.42
C LEU A 176 -14.18 -13.20 16.53
N SER A 177 -15.32 -12.94 15.90
CA SER A 177 -16.47 -13.83 15.78
C SER A 177 -17.21 -13.54 14.46
N PRO A 178 -18.22 -14.34 14.06
CA PRO A 178 -19.05 -14.03 12.89
C PRO A 178 -19.71 -12.65 12.91
N GLU A 179 -19.88 -12.06 14.11
CA GLU A 179 -20.58 -10.79 14.31
C GLU A 179 -19.66 -9.65 14.77
N SER A 180 -18.37 -9.92 15.04
CA SER A 180 -17.46 -8.91 15.61
C SER A 180 -16.06 -8.95 15.01
N VAL A 181 -15.51 -7.76 14.81
CA VAL A 181 -14.20 -7.56 14.18
C VAL A 181 -13.41 -6.57 15.03
N ARG A 182 -12.16 -6.91 15.36
CA ARG A 182 -11.21 -6.00 16.00
C ARG A 182 -10.66 -5.03 14.95
N VAL A 183 -10.83 -3.73 15.17
CA VAL A 183 -10.24 -2.68 14.35
C VAL A 183 -9.18 -1.94 15.17
N GLU A 184 -7.92 -2.03 14.74
CA GLU A 184 -6.78 -1.38 15.41
C GLU A 184 -6.05 -0.52 14.39
N PHE A 185 -5.80 0.75 14.69
CA PHE A 185 -4.98 1.63 13.84
C PHE A 185 -4.30 2.71 14.66
N SER A 186 -3.13 3.14 14.21
CA SER A 186 -2.47 4.33 14.75
C SER A 186 -3.08 5.59 14.13
N ALA A 187 -3.57 6.49 14.98
CA ALA A 187 -4.14 7.77 14.56
C ALA A 187 -3.27 8.93 15.04
N HIS A 188 -3.17 9.99 14.23
CA HIS A 188 -2.46 11.22 14.58
C HIS A 188 -3.32 12.12 15.48
N ALA A 189 -2.71 13.08 16.18
CA ALA A 189 -3.39 13.93 17.18
C ALA A 189 -4.69 14.57 16.66
N ALA A 190 -4.68 15.09 15.42
CA ALA A 190 -5.87 15.69 14.82
C ALA A 190 -7.06 14.72 14.66
N PHE A 191 -6.82 13.41 14.56
CA PHE A 191 -7.89 12.40 14.55
C PHE A 191 -8.46 12.22 15.96
N ARG A 192 -7.59 12.10 16.97
CA ARG A 192 -8.00 12.02 18.38
C ARG A 192 -8.86 13.23 18.75
N ASP A 193 -8.44 14.43 18.37
CA ASP A 193 -9.16 15.66 18.70
C ASP A 193 -10.55 15.69 18.05
N LYS A 194 -10.67 15.23 16.80
CA LYS A 194 -11.97 15.07 16.13
C LYS A 194 -12.85 14.02 16.82
N LEU A 195 -12.25 12.93 17.31
CA LEU A 195 -12.98 11.87 17.99
C LEU A 195 -13.50 12.32 19.36
N GLU A 196 -12.68 13.05 20.13
CA GLU A 196 -13.10 13.67 21.39
C GLU A 196 -14.18 14.75 21.15
N GLN A 197 -14.03 15.56 20.11
CA GLN A 197 -15.07 16.52 19.72
C GLN A 197 -16.38 15.81 19.36
N ALA A 198 -16.33 14.70 18.62
CA ALA A 198 -17.51 13.90 18.29
C ALA A 198 -18.16 13.29 19.54
N ARG A 199 -17.36 12.79 20.50
CA ARG A 199 -17.85 12.30 21.80
C ARG A 199 -18.58 13.37 22.58
N ALA A 200 -18.01 14.58 22.68
CA ALA A 200 -18.62 15.70 23.38
C ALA A 200 -19.97 16.08 22.74
N LEU A 201 -20.02 16.21 21.41
CA LEU A 201 -21.23 16.57 20.68
C LEU A 201 -22.32 15.49 20.77
N LEU A 202 -21.93 14.21 20.80
CA LEU A 202 -22.85 13.08 20.87
C LEU A 202 -23.15 12.62 22.29
N SER A 203 -22.66 13.31 23.32
CA SER A 203 -22.81 12.91 24.73
C SER A 203 -24.26 12.67 25.17
N HIS A 204 -25.23 13.41 24.62
CA HIS A 204 -26.65 13.18 24.89
C HIS A 204 -27.27 12.00 24.13
N THR A 205 -26.69 11.63 22.98
CA THR A 205 -27.22 10.57 22.10
C THR A 205 -26.47 9.23 22.26
N VAL A 206 -25.21 9.27 22.71
CA VAL A 206 -24.36 8.13 23.06
C VAL A 206 -23.70 8.43 24.41
N PRO A 207 -24.43 8.31 25.53
CA PRO A 207 -23.90 8.65 26.86
C PRO A 207 -22.69 7.81 27.28
N SER A 208 -22.54 6.60 26.75
CA SER A 208 -21.40 5.71 27.01
C SER A 208 -20.10 6.20 26.36
N GLY A 209 -20.16 7.10 25.37
CA GLY A 209 -19.00 7.50 24.58
C GLY A 209 -18.38 6.35 23.77
N ASP A 210 -19.16 5.29 23.52
CA ASP A 210 -18.70 4.11 22.77
C ASP A 210 -18.20 4.49 21.38
N LEU A 211 -16.95 4.12 21.11
CA LEU A 211 -16.26 4.49 19.88
C LEU A 211 -16.81 3.76 18.67
N ALA A 212 -17.23 2.51 18.84
CA ALA A 212 -17.80 1.73 17.74
C ALA A 212 -19.08 2.41 17.22
N THR A 213 -20.00 2.75 18.13
CA THR A 213 -21.25 3.46 17.79
C THR A 213 -20.99 4.82 17.14
N ILE A 214 -20.03 5.60 17.66
CA ILE A 214 -19.71 6.92 17.09
C ILE A 214 -19.11 6.80 15.68
N LEU A 215 -18.19 5.86 15.49
CA LEU A 215 -17.57 5.60 14.19
C LEU A 215 -18.56 5.02 13.18
N GLU A 216 -19.44 4.12 13.60
CA GLU A 216 -20.51 3.55 12.76
C GLU A 216 -21.41 4.67 12.22
N ARG A 217 -21.92 5.55 13.08
CA ARG A 217 -22.71 6.72 12.64
C ARG A 217 -21.95 7.65 11.71
N ALA A 218 -20.65 7.88 11.98
CA ALA A 218 -19.82 8.70 11.11
C ALA A 218 -19.62 8.04 9.72
N LEU A 219 -19.46 6.73 9.68
CA LEU A 219 -19.36 5.94 8.45
C LEU A 219 -20.70 5.94 7.70
N ASP A 220 -21.83 5.79 8.37
CA ASP A 220 -23.17 5.86 7.76
C ASP A 220 -23.38 7.21 7.06
N LEU A 221 -23.06 8.31 7.75
CA LEU A 221 -23.16 9.66 7.17
C LEU A 221 -22.20 9.85 5.98
N LEU A 222 -20.99 9.28 6.05
CA LEU A 222 -20.02 9.34 4.96
C LEU A 222 -20.49 8.51 3.75
N ILE A 223 -20.99 7.29 4.00
CA ILE A 223 -21.56 6.40 3.00
C ILE A 223 -22.76 7.08 2.35
N GLU A 224 -23.68 7.64 3.13
CA GLU A 224 -24.86 8.35 2.63
C GLU A 224 -24.45 9.57 1.78
N ARG A 225 -23.51 10.39 2.26
CA ARG A 225 -23.02 11.58 1.55
C ARG A 225 -22.36 11.20 0.23
N GLU A 226 -21.46 10.22 0.23
CA GLU A 226 -20.77 9.80 -1.00
C GLU A 226 -21.73 9.08 -1.96
N THR A 227 -22.71 8.32 -1.45
CA THR A 227 -23.79 7.74 -2.25
C THR A 227 -24.62 8.85 -2.92
N LYS A 228 -25.05 9.88 -2.17
CA LYS A 228 -25.75 11.05 -2.71
C LYS A 228 -24.91 11.81 -3.73
N ARG A 229 -23.62 12.01 -3.46
CA ARG A 229 -22.68 12.68 -4.38
C ARG A 229 -22.56 11.91 -5.69
N ARG A 230 -22.43 10.57 -5.62
CA ARG A 230 -22.36 9.70 -6.80
C ARG A 230 -23.68 9.64 -7.58
N ALA A 231 -24.80 9.60 -6.87
CA ALA A 231 -26.14 9.59 -7.48
C ALA A 231 -26.59 10.96 -8.02
N GLY A 232 -25.82 12.03 -7.76
CA GLY A 232 -26.17 13.42 -8.09
C GLY A 232 -27.22 13.98 -7.13
N ALA A 233 -26.78 14.74 -6.12
CA ALA A 233 -27.68 15.37 -5.16
C ALA A 233 -28.23 16.71 -5.70
N GLY A 234 -29.52 16.78 -6.00
CA GLY A 234 -30.21 18.07 -6.22
C GLY A 234 -31.55 18.02 -6.95
N LYS A 235 -32.33 19.12 -6.84
CA LYS A 235 -33.50 19.43 -7.69
C LYS A 235 -33.11 19.25 -9.16
N PRO A 236 -34.00 18.69 -10.02
CA PRO A 236 -33.70 18.45 -11.43
C PRO A 236 -33.33 19.77 -12.10
N ARG A 237 -32.04 19.96 -12.40
CA ARG A 237 -31.60 21.05 -13.28
C ARG A 237 -32.04 20.71 -14.69
N LYS A 238 -32.58 21.69 -15.41
CA LYS A 238 -32.96 21.56 -16.84
C LYS A 238 -31.73 21.06 -17.61
N ARG A 239 -31.81 19.82 -18.11
CA ARG A 239 -30.68 19.08 -18.64
C ARG A 239 -30.23 19.70 -19.96
N ARG A 240 -28.93 19.88 -20.12
CA ARG A 240 -28.35 20.14 -21.45
C ARG A 240 -28.27 18.79 -22.14
N GLU A 241 -28.94 18.64 -23.28
CA GLU A 241 -28.87 17.41 -24.07
C GLU A 241 -27.41 17.06 -24.33
N THR A 242 -27.03 15.83 -24.04
CA THR A 242 -25.70 15.32 -24.40
C THR A 242 -25.60 15.34 -25.92
N LYS A 243 -24.50 15.92 -26.45
CA LYS A 243 -24.25 15.94 -27.89
C LYS A 243 -24.38 14.52 -28.46
N PRO A 244 -24.99 14.34 -29.65
CA PRO A 244 -24.96 13.07 -30.37
C PRO A 244 -23.51 12.57 -30.48
N GLY A 245 -23.27 11.30 -30.15
CA GLY A 245 -21.91 10.73 -30.15
C GLY A 245 -21.04 11.11 -28.94
N SER A 246 -21.61 11.49 -27.80
CA SER A 246 -20.87 11.65 -26.55
C SER A 246 -20.69 10.31 -25.82
N ARG A 247 -19.47 10.01 -25.35
CA ARG A 247 -19.18 8.88 -24.45
C ARG A 247 -19.70 9.09 -23.01
N HIS A 248 -20.12 10.32 -22.67
CA HIS A 248 -20.53 10.65 -21.30
C HIS A 248 -21.76 9.85 -20.88
N VAL A 249 -21.63 9.08 -19.80
CA VAL A 249 -22.74 8.30 -19.21
C VAL A 249 -23.60 9.21 -18.33
N PRO A 250 -24.90 9.40 -18.63
CA PRO A 250 -25.79 10.21 -17.80
C PRO A 250 -25.95 9.65 -16.39
N VAL A 251 -26.15 10.51 -15.39
CA VAL A 251 -26.24 10.11 -13.98
C VAL A 251 -27.38 9.09 -13.74
N GLU A 252 -28.52 9.23 -14.43
CA GLU A 252 -29.61 8.27 -14.37
C GLU A 252 -29.19 6.86 -14.82
N VAL A 253 -28.41 6.77 -15.90
CA VAL A 253 -27.86 5.49 -16.39
C VAL A 253 -26.81 4.97 -15.40
N GLN A 254 -25.94 5.83 -14.89
CA GLN A 254 -24.92 5.43 -13.90
C GLN A 254 -25.56 4.82 -12.65
N ARG A 255 -26.65 5.44 -12.14
CA ARG A 255 -27.37 4.96 -10.97
C ARG A 255 -28.02 3.61 -11.24
N ALA A 256 -28.78 3.49 -12.34
CA ALA A 256 -29.45 2.24 -12.69
C ALA A 256 -28.47 1.08 -12.90
N VAL A 257 -27.33 1.34 -13.55
CA VAL A 257 -26.27 0.33 -13.75
C VAL A 257 -25.66 -0.09 -12.41
N ARG A 258 -25.34 0.86 -11.51
CA ARG A 258 -24.77 0.53 -10.19
C ARG A 258 -25.71 -0.28 -9.32
N GLU A 259 -26.98 0.08 -9.31
CA GLU A 259 -28.03 -0.62 -8.57
C GLU A 259 -28.22 -2.04 -9.11
N ARG A 260 -28.35 -2.20 -10.44
CA ARG A 260 -28.45 -3.52 -11.09
C ARG A 260 -27.22 -4.40 -10.82
N ASP A 261 -26.04 -3.81 -10.88
CA ASP A 261 -24.77 -4.53 -10.75
C ASP A 261 -24.34 -4.71 -9.27
N GLY A 262 -25.06 -4.14 -8.30
CA GLY A 262 -24.76 -4.28 -6.87
C GLY A 262 -23.38 -3.75 -6.46
N ASP A 263 -22.88 -2.71 -7.13
CA ASP A 263 -21.52 -2.16 -6.93
C ASP A 263 -20.39 -3.22 -6.92
N GLN A 264 -20.51 -4.23 -7.79
CA GLN A 264 -19.53 -5.30 -7.99
C GLN A 264 -19.20 -5.46 -9.48
N CYS A 265 -17.96 -5.85 -9.79
CA CYS A 265 -17.56 -6.20 -11.15
C CYS A 265 -18.48 -7.29 -11.76
N THR A 266 -19.03 -7.06 -12.94
CA THR A 266 -19.97 -8.00 -13.60
C THR A 266 -19.28 -9.06 -14.47
N PHE A 267 -17.95 -9.05 -14.55
CA PHE A 267 -17.22 -10.06 -15.31
C PHE A 267 -17.46 -11.45 -14.71
N THR A 268 -17.76 -12.42 -15.58
CA THR A 268 -17.96 -13.83 -15.23
C THR A 268 -17.00 -14.71 -16.03
N ASP A 269 -16.55 -15.80 -15.41
CA ASP A 269 -15.78 -16.84 -16.10
C ASP A 269 -16.69 -17.82 -16.87
N ALA A 270 -16.07 -18.83 -17.49
CA ALA A 270 -16.78 -19.85 -18.26
C ALA A 270 -17.76 -20.69 -17.41
N GLU A 271 -17.48 -20.82 -16.10
CA GLU A 271 -18.33 -21.52 -15.14
C GLU A 271 -19.42 -20.60 -14.54
N GLY A 272 -19.49 -19.34 -14.97
CA GLY A 272 -20.47 -18.36 -14.50
C GLY A 272 -20.14 -17.73 -13.13
N ARG A 273 -18.94 -17.93 -12.61
CA ARG A 273 -18.50 -17.34 -11.34
C ARG A 273 -18.16 -15.87 -11.58
N ARG A 274 -18.68 -15.00 -10.73
CA ARG A 274 -18.55 -13.54 -10.85
C ARG A 274 -17.32 -13.03 -10.10
N CYS A 275 -16.67 -12.02 -10.67
CA CYS A 275 -15.55 -11.34 -10.02
C CYS A 275 -15.96 -10.70 -8.68
N SER A 276 -15.18 -10.96 -7.63
CA SER A 276 -15.40 -10.46 -6.26
C SER A 276 -15.11 -8.95 -6.07
N ALA A 277 -14.53 -8.28 -7.07
CA ALA A 277 -14.05 -6.90 -6.92
C ALA A 277 -15.20 -5.88 -6.75
N THR A 278 -15.14 -5.10 -5.66
CA THR A 278 -16.11 -4.03 -5.32
C THR A 278 -15.50 -2.62 -5.33
N ARG A 279 -14.19 -2.52 -5.63
CA ARG A 279 -13.43 -1.27 -5.55
C ARG A 279 -12.90 -0.86 -6.92
N PHE A 280 -12.72 0.45 -7.10
CA PHE A 280 -12.19 1.05 -8.34
C PHE A 280 -12.95 0.60 -9.60
N LEU A 281 -14.28 0.48 -9.49
CA LEU A 281 -15.15 0.10 -10.59
C LEU A 281 -15.37 1.27 -11.55
N THR A 282 -15.32 0.98 -12.84
CA THR A 282 -15.68 1.90 -13.92
C THR A 282 -16.93 1.42 -14.63
N ILE A 283 -17.72 2.36 -15.15
CA ILE A 283 -18.87 2.04 -16.00
C ILE A 283 -18.35 1.92 -17.43
N GLU A 284 -18.51 0.74 -18.00
CA GLU A 284 -18.01 0.40 -19.33
C GLU A 284 -19.15 -0.09 -20.22
N HIS A 285 -19.00 0.12 -21.52
CA HIS A 285 -19.95 -0.36 -22.50
C HIS A 285 -19.70 -1.84 -22.84
N ILE A 286 -20.77 -2.63 -22.92
CA ILE A 286 -20.74 -4.05 -23.28
C ILE A 286 -20.33 -4.18 -24.74
N ASP A 287 -21.08 -3.54 -25.62
CA ASP A 287 -20.66 -3.18 -26.97
C ASP A 287 -19.90 -1.86 -26.90
N PRO A 288 -18.59 -1.83 -27.18
CA PRO A 288 -17.79 -0.64 -26.94
C PRO A 288 -18.32 0.59 -27.68
N PHE A 289 -18.26 1.74 -27.01
CA PHE A 289 -18.60 3.03 -27.62
C PHE A 289 -17.83 3.28 -28.93
N ALA A 290 -16.56 2.87 -29.00
CA ALA A 290 -15.73 3.00 -30.21
C ALA A 290 -16.25 2.18 -31.41
N LYS A 291 -17.10 1.17 -31.17
CA LYS A 291 -17.79 0.38 -32.21
C LYS A 291 -19.26 0.83 -32.41
N GLY A 292 -19.64 1.98 -31.88
CA GLY A 292 -21.00 2.54 -32.01
C GLY A 292 -21.98 2.07 -30.93
N GLY A 293 -21.51 1.40 -29.88
CA GLY A 293 -22.37 0.94 -28.79
C GLY A 293 -23.09 2.10 -28.08
N PRO A 294 -24.42 2.02 -27.88
CA PRO A 294 -25.20 3.10 -27.29
C PRO A 294 -24.95 3.21 -25.78
N THR A 295 -25.14 4.40 -25.20
CA THR A 295 -25.01 4.59 -23.75
C THR A 295 -26.36 4.39 -23.07
N THR A 296 -26.71 3.12 -22.81
CA THR A 296 -27.97 2.70 -22.18
C THR A 296 -27.69 1.87 -20.93
N VAL A 297 -28.70 1.65 -20.09
CA VAL A 297 -28.56 0.76 -18.92
C VAL A 297 -28.16 -0.64 -19.35
N ASP A 298 -28.77 -1.17 -20.41
CA ASP A 298 -28.51 -2.52 -20.92
C ASP A 298 -27.11 -2.67 -21.52
N ASN A 299 -26.60 -1.64 -22.20
CA ASN A 299 -25.27 -1.68 -22.80
C ASN A 299 -24.16 -1.19 -21.86
N CYS A 300 -24.46 -0.73 -20.64
CA CYS A 300 -23.43 -0.31 -19.68
C CYS A 300 -23.34 -1.32 -18.52
N CYS A 301 -22.14 -1.56 -18.00
CA CYS A 301 -21.88 -2.47 -16.88
C CYS A 301 -20.72 -1.98 -16.00
N LEU A 302 -20.63 -2.47 -14.76
CA LEU A 302 -19.50 -2.23 -13.87
C LEU A 302 -18.38 -3.23 -14.11
N LEU A 303 -17.18 -2.74 -14.41
CA LEU A 303 -15.97 -3.56 -14.47
C LEU A 303 -14.89 -2.99 -13.55
N CYS A 304 -14.13 -3.88 -12.92
CA CYS A 304 -12.87 -3.47 -12.30
C CYS A 304 -11.83 -3.13 -13.37
N ARG A 305 -10.84 -2.31 -13.04
CA ARG A 305 -9.79 -1.91 -14.00
C ARG A 305 -9.11 -3.11 -14.70
N PRO A 306 -8.73 -4.21 -14.00
CA PRO A 306 -8.21 -5.42 -14.63
C PRO A 306 -9.15 -6.04 -15.67
N HIS A 307 -10.42 -6.28 -15.33
CA HIS A 307 -11.39 -6.87 -16.27
C HIS A 307 -11.81 -5.95 -17.39
N ASN A 308 -11.84 -4.63 -17.16
CA ASN A 308 -12.02 -3.66 -18.23
C ASN A 308 -10.87 -3.77 -19.26
N ALA A 309 -9.63 -3.80 -18.78
CA ALA A 309 -8.47 -3.97 -19.66
C ALA A 309 -8.44 -5.36 -20.34
N HIS A 310 -8.95 -6.40 -19.68
CA HIS A 310 -9.10 -7.74 -20.26
C HIS A 310 -10.11 -7.74 -21.41
N ARG A 311 -11.31 -7.21 -21.16
CA ARG A 311 -12.37 -7.08 -22.16
C ARG A 311 -11.93 -6.24 -23.35
N ALA A 312 -11.20 -5.14 -23.12
CA ALA A 312 -10.64 -4.34 -24.19
C ALA A 312 -9.70 -5.15 -25.09
N ARG A 313 -8.82 -5.99 -24.51
CA ARG A 313 -7.94 -6.88 -25.29
C ARG A 313 -8.72 -7.93 -26.09
N GLN A 314 -9.73 -8.54 -25.48
CA GLN A 314 -10.58 -9.52 -26.16
C GLN A 314 -11.32 -8.90 -27.36
N VAL A 315 -11.76 -7.64 -27.24
CA VAL A 315 -12.60 -6.97 -28.25
C VAL A 315 -11.81 -6.26 -29.35
N PHE A 316 -10.64 -5.71 -29.02
CA PHE A 316 -9.82 -4.93 -29.94
C PHE A 316 -8.50 -5.61 -30.36
N GLY A 317 -8.08 -6.67 -29.67
CA GLY A 317 -6.81 -7.37 -29.90
C GLY A 317 -5.65 -6.77 -29.10
N GLU A 318 -4.65 -7.60 -28.74
CA GLU A 318 -3.49 -7.17 -27.94
C GLU A 318 -2.68 -6.10 -28.66
N ASP A 319 -2.39 -6.28 -29.95
CA ASP A 319 -1.54 -5.38 -30.73
C ASP A 319 -2.15 -3.97 -30.82
N HIS A 320 -3.46 -3.89 -31.04
CA HIS A 320 -4.16 -2.62 -31.08
C HIS A 320 -4.06 -1.89 -29.74
N ILE A 321 -4.34 -2.59 -28.63
CA ILE A 321 -4.25 -2.00 -27.29
C ILE A 321 -2.83 -1.56 -26.97
N GLN A 322 -1.83 -2.36 -27.34
CA GLN A 322 -0.42 -2.03 -27.09
C GLN A 322 0.04 -0.82 -27.92
N ASN A 323 -0.41 -0.69 -29.16
CA ASN A 323 -0.16 0.47 -30.01
C ASN A 323 -0.80 1.74 -29.42
N GLU A 324 -2.07 1.68 -29.01
CA GLU A 324 -2.74 2.81 -28.37
C GLU A 324 -2.04 3.26 -27.08
N ILE A 325 -1.57 2.30 -26.27
CA ILE A 325 -0.80 2.59 -25.05
C ILE A 325 0.54 3.26 -25.39
N SER A 326 1.26 2.76 -26.40
CA SER A 326 2.56 3.29 -26.79
C SER A 326 2.43 4.72 -27.33
N GLU A 327 1.44 4.96 -28.19
CA GLU A 327 1.13 6.29 -28.70
C GLU A 327 0.69 7.25 -27.61
N ALA A 328 -0.20 6.82 -26.71
CA ALA A 328 -0.64 7.65 -25.59
C ALA A 328 0.54 8.03 -24.68
N ARG A 329 1.48 7.11 -24.43
CA ARG A 329 2.72 7.40 -23.69
C ARG A 329 3.62 8.36 -24.45
N ALA A 330 3.76 8.23 -25.76
CA ALA A 330 4.54 9.15 -26.59
C ALA A 330 3.94 10.57 -26.55
N ARG A 331 2.61 10.70 -26.74
CA ARG A 331 1.87 11.97 -26.61
C ARG A 331 2.09 12.60 -25.23
N ARG A 332 2.05 11.79 -24.16
CA ARG A 332 2.28 12.27 -22.78
C ARG A 332 3.73 12.72 -22.55
N ARG A 333 4.71 12.01 -23.10
CA ARG A 333 6.13 12.40 -23.04
C ARG A 333 6.38 13.73 -23.77
N GLN A 334 5.72 13.93 -24.92
CA GLN A 334 5.81 15.17 -25.69
C GLN A 334 5.12 16.36 -24.99
N SER A 335 4.02 16.12 -24.27
CA SER A 335 3.29 17.18 -23.56
C SER A 335 3.77 17.45 -22.14
N THR A 336 4.57 16.55 -21.56
CA THR A 336 5.17 16.77 -20.23
C THR A 336 6.34 17.74 -20.42
N PRO A 337 6.31 18.95 -19.84
CA PRO A 337 7.46 19.84 -19.88
C PRO A 337 8.67 19.10 -19.28
N PRO A 338 9.89 19.33 -19.80
CA PRO A 338 11.09 18.75 -19.21
C PRO A 338 11.06 19.05 -17.71
N ALA A 339 11.39 18.03 -16.90
CA ALA A 339 11.52 18.23 -15.46
C ALA A 339 12.40 19.48 -15.26
N PRO A 340 12.01 20.42 -14.39
CA PRO A 340 12.88 21.55 -14.08
C PRO A 340 14.25 20.97 -13.74
N PRO A 341 15.36 21.58 -14.22
CA PRO A 341 16.68 21.11 -13.89
C PRO A 341 16.71 20.85 -12.39
N ALA A 342 17.23 19.68 -11.98
CA ALA A 342 17.40 19.36 -10.58
C ALA A 342 17.91 20.63 -9.90
N PRO A 343 17.25 21.11 -8.83
CA PRO A 343 17.64 22.37 -8.22
C PRO A 343 19.15 22.29 -8.05
N THR A 344 19.86 23.16 -8.78
CA THR A 344 21.30 23.32 -8.61
C THR A 344 21.47 23.39 -7.11
N PRO A 345 22.30 22.54 -6.46
CA PRO A 345 22.44 22.61 -5.01
C PRO A 345 22.67 24.08 -4.70
N ALA A 346 21.67 24.70 -4.06
CA ALA A 346 21.66 26.13 -3.87
C ALA A 346 23.02 26.44 -3.25
N PRO A 347 23.80 27.40 -3.81
CA PRO A 347 25.11 27.73 -3.26
C PRO A 347 24.88 27.91 -1.77
N GLU A 348 25.52 27.05 -0.96
CA GLU A 348 25.13 26.80 0.43
C GLU A 348 24.63 28.09 1.05
N GLY A 349 23.30 28.23 1.15
CA GLY A 349 22.69 29.48 1.58
C GLY A 349 23.39 29.84 2.87
N GLY A 350 24.11 30.97 2.85
CA GLY A 350 25.05 31.31 3.92
C GLY A 350 24.36 31.20 5.26
N VAL A 351 25.12 31.01 6.34
CA VAL A 351 24.55 30.71 7.66
C VAL A 351 23.41 31.69 8.04
N SER A 352 23.46 32.94 7.57
CA SER A 352 22.42 33.96 7.72
C SER A 352 21.07 33.60 7.08
N GLU A 353 21.05 32.93 5.92
CA GLU A 353 19.82 32.48 5.25
C GLU A 353 19.20 31.27 5.96
N LYS A 354 20.04 30.37 6.49
CA LYS A 354 19.59 29.26 7.35
C LYS A 354 18.97 29.76 8.66
N VAL A 355 19.59 30.76 9.31
CA VAL A 355 19.05 31.42 10.51
C VAL A 355 17.74 32.14 10.20
N LEU A 356 17.67 32.92 9.11
CA LEU A 356 16.44 33.59 8.68
C LEU A 356 15.29 32.59 8.47
N GLY A 357 15.56 31.47 7.81
CA GLY A 357 14.57 30.40 7.59
C GLY A 357 14.15 29.68 8.87
N ALA A 358 15.04 29.56 9.86
CA ALA A 358 14.70 29.00 11.17
C ALA A 358 13.78 29.94 11.96
N LEU A 359 14.11 31.22 12.04
CA LEU A 359 13.31 32.22 12.77
C LEU A 359 11.89 32.37 12.21
N VAL A 360 11.73 32.35 10.87
CA VAL A 360 10.40 32.40 10.26
C VAL A 360 9.57 31.15 10.62
N ARG A 361 10.20 29.97 10.67
CA ARG A 361 9.52 28.73 11.11
C ARG A 361 9.16 28.73 12.59
N MET A 362 9.90 29.48 13.42
CA MET A 362 9.58 29.72 14.82
C MET A 362 8.47 30.77 15.03
N GLY A 363 7.96 31.37 13.95
CA GLY A 363 6.83 32.31 14.00
C GLY A 363 7.21 33.79 13.98
N PHE A 364 8.50 34.13 13.88
CA PHE A 364 8.91 35.53 13.73
C PHE A 364 8.58 36.06 12.32
N LYS A 365 8.11 37.31 12.22
CA LYS A 365 7.87 37.94 10.92
C LYS A 365 9.19 38.05 10.15
N ARG A 366 9.16 37.72 8.86
CA ARG A 366 10.36 37.68 8.00
C ARG A 366 11.15 38.98 7.98
N ALA A 367 10.47 40.13 8.07
CA ALA A 367 11.12 41.45 8.12
C ALA A 367 11.91 41.66 9.43
N ASP A 368 11.35 41.26 10.56
CA ASP A 368 12.00 41.36 11.88
C ASP A 368 13.17 40.39 11.99
N ALA A 369 12.97 39.13 11.54
CA ALA A 369 14.03 38.13 11.49
C ALA A 369 15.20 38.56 10.59
N ARG A 370 14.92 39.19 9.44
CA ARG A 370 15.97 39.69 8.54
C ARG A 370 16.77 40.84 9.17
N ARG A 371 16.09 41.77 9.86
CA ARG A 371 16.74 42.84 10.62
C ARG A 371 17.64 42.30 11.73
N ALA A 372 17.15 41.33 12.50
CA ALA A 372 17.92 40.72 13.58
C ALA A 372 19.17 39.99 13.06
N VAL A 373 19.06 39.25 11.95
CA VAL A 373 20.20 38.59 11.29
C VAL A 373 21.26 39.61 10.84
N GLU A 374 20.85 40.73 10.25
CA GLU A 374 21.79 41.76 9.81
C GLU A 374 22.47 42.45 11.01
N GLN A 375 21.72 42.71 12.07
CA GLN A 375 22.27 43.29 13.30
C GLN A 375 23.24 42.33 14.00
N ALA A 376 22.96 41.02 14.03
CA ALA A 376 23.89 40.02 14.55
C ALA A 376 25.19 39.93 13.72
N ARG A 377 25.13 40.14 12.39
CA ARG A 377 26.32 40.19 11.53
C ARG A 377 27.21 41.40 11.82
N LEU A 378 26.61 42.55 12.14
CA LEU A 378 27.33 43.77 12.50
C LEU A 378 28.04 43.65 13.86
N CYS A 379 27.62 42.73 14.72
CA CYS A 379 28.24 42.45 16.02
C CYS A 379 29.38 41.41 15.95
N GLU A 380 29.91 41.10 14.77
CA GLU A 380 31.01 40.14 14.54
C GLU A 380 30.80 38.76 15.17
N VAL A 381 29.54 38.30 15.23
CA VAL A 381 29.21 36.94 15.72
C VAL A 381 29.81 35.90 14.78
N GLU A 382 30.38 34.83 15.35
CA GLU A 382 30.93 33.72 14.58
C GLU A 382 29.95 33.24 13.49
N PRO A 383 30.40 33.04 12.24
CA PRO A 383 29.55 32.67 11.12
C PRO A 383 29.19 31.17 11.15
N LEU A 384 28.84 30.66 12.34
CA LEU A 384 28.33 29.32 12.60
C LEU A 384 26.85 29.40 12.96
N LEU A 385 26.11 28.32 12.70
CA LEU A 385 24.64 28.33 12.79
C LEU A 385 24.13 28.61 14.20
N GLU A 386 24.71 27.98 15.20
CA GLU A 386 24.27 28.11 16.59
C GLU A 386 24.59 29.50 17.19
N PRO A 387 25.82 30.05 17.09
CA PRO A 387 26.11 31.39 17.58
C PRO A 387 25.22 32.47 16.95
N MET A 388 25.03 32.41 15.64
CA MET A 388 24.22 33.40 14.93
C MET A 388 22.72 33.24 15.24
N LEU A 389 22.20 32.02 15.44
CA LEU A 389 20.83 31.82 15.89
C LEU A 389 20.61 32.34 17.32
N ARG A 390 21.57 32.12 18.23
CA ARG A 390 21.49 32.61 19.61
C ARG A 390 21.51 34.14 19.67
N ALA A 391 22.42 34.77 18.93
CA ALA A 391 22.50 36.23 18.86
C ALA A 391 21.25 36.87 18.25
N THR A 392 20.69 36.27 17.20
CA THR A 392 19.47 36.78 16.55
C THR A 392 18.21 36.60 17.40
N LEU A 393 18.11 35.50 18.15
CA LEU A 393 17.02 35.33 19.12
C LEU A 393 17.10 36.35 20.25
N ALA A 394 18.30 36.62 20.80
CA ALA A 394 18.48 37.66 21.82
C ALA A 394 18.03 39.06 21.35
N ILE A 395 18.18 39.37 20.05
CA ILE A 395 17.70 40.64 19.47
C ILE A 395 16.16 40.66 19.33
N LEU A 396 15.55 39.51 19.04
CA LEU A 396 14.11 39.39 18.80
C LEU A 396 13.28 39.19 20.07
N THR A 397 13.91 38.69 21.14
CA THR A 397 13.32 38.46 22.46
C THR A 397 14.22 39.10 23.53
N PRO A 398 14.20 40.45 23.65
CA PRO A 398 15.05 41.19 24.58
C PRO A 398 14.73 40.93 26.06
#